data_AF-A0A024K5I5-F1
#
_entry.id   AF-A0A024K5I5-F1
#
_cell.length_a   1.000
_cell.length_b   1.000
_cell.length_c   1.000
_cell.angle_alpha   90.00
_cell.angle_beta   90.00
_cell.angle_gamma   90.00
#
_symmetry.space_group_name_H-M   'P 1'
#
loop_
_entity.id
_entity.type
_entity.pdbx_description
1 polymer ?
#
loop_
_entity_poly.entity_id
_entity_poly.type
_entity_poly.pdbx_seq_one_letter_code
_entity_poly.pdbx_strand_id
1 'polypeptide(L)'
;MTMASDDEPVQPGPVTPEGAITVHTMGVHYRWQIPEVVRQQLRLAHSLREDLVTLQLAYDEDIKAIWSSYPTVAAAEAHVAATEAEAIAANEALKAARSAARGKRVNTAITERLHDARTALKAARHARREAIADVRQDAAQRRRDRGAQLAAEQKALYRTYCQHGDPTLFWATFNSVMDEHKAAVRRIQQQRAQGRPAALRHHRFDGTGTLAVQLQRTAGAPPRTPMLLADPAGRYHNVLHLPWVDPDQWASMTRAEQRHAGRITVRMRCGSLGGQPQWIDLPVQAHRWLPQDADITRAKLTVTRLGADLRARLSITARLPHPTVPRRGDLPTLAIHLGWHAIDEGVVVAHWRSDRPVAIPSELADVIVPIVEGISGRIIAPGSVGTRLERYAEIASARDAALNDIRDRLSTWLADQGPRPHPIRPDEQITAADAARWRSPARFAALALAWRGSDLEIAQPLEAWRRADKLLWQQQAHGRARALGHRTDLWRRVASALVSQCGRLVVDDTNISAVIRNTMEHTRIPADLQRQIDRRRDHAAPGALRSSMVAAATRDGVPVIVVPAAGLSRIHAGCGYENRVESRRRRRKIICAGCGRTYDPDLSATALMLARAAQPPVQP
;
A
#
# COMPACT_ATOMS: atom_id res chain seq x y z
N MET A 1 -37.62 -24.52 52.63
CA MET A 1 -36.49 -25.37 52.17
C MET A 1 -36.23 -25.02 50.72
N THR A 2 -35.46 -23.95 50.54
CA THR A 2 -35.14 -23.31 49.26
C THR A 2 -33.82 -23.91 48.78
N MET A 3 -33.85 -24.60 47.64
CA MET A 3 -32.64 -25.15 47.01
C MET A 3 -31.85 -24.01 46.37
N ALA A 4 -30.58 -23.93 46.76
CA ALA A 4 -29.60 -22.99 46.28
C ALA A 4 -29.29 -23.22 44.79
N SER A 5 -29.24 -22.12 44.05
CA SER A 5 -28.75 -22.04 42.68
C SER A 5 -27.22 -22.17 42.66
N ASP A 6 -26.73 -23.12 41.86
CA ASP A 6 -25.32 -23.23 41.52
C ASP A 6 -24.87 -22.01 40.70
N ASP A 7 -23.99 -21.20 41.29
CA ASP A 7 -23.24 -20.13 40.62
C ASP A 7 -22.24 -20.77 39.64
N GLU A 8 -22.57 -20.70 38.36
CA GLU A 8 -21.65 -21.02 37.27
C GLU A 8 -20.54 -19.94 37.21
N PRO A 9 -19.24 -20.28 37.35
CA PRO A 9 -18.19 -19.28 37.38
C PRO A 9 -18.08 -18.59 36.01
N VAL A 10 -18.42 -17.30 35.99
CA VAL A 10 -18.23 -16.38 34.88
C VAL A 10 -16.80 -16.54 34.35
N GLN A 11 -16.67 -17.09 33.14
CA GLN A 11 -15.37 -17.14 32.47
C GLN A 11 -14.84 -15.71 32.33
N PRO A 12 -13.61 -15.40 32.80
CA PRO A 12 -13.04 -14.09 32.60
C PRO A 12 -12.90 -13.86 31.10
N GLY A 13 -13.66 -12.90 30.58
CA GLY A 13 -13.55 -12.46 29.19
C GLY A 13 -12.09 -12.12 28.86
N PRO A 14 -11.68 -12.21 27.58
CA PRO A 14 -10.32 -11.92 27.18
C PRO A 14 -9.96 -10.49 27.57
N VAL A 15 -9.17 -10.35 28.65
CA VAL A 15 -8.52 -9.09 29.04
C VAL A 15 -7.69 -8.67 27.85
N THR A 16 -8.22 -7.73 27.07
CA THR A 16 -7.54 -7.20 25.90
C THR A 16 -6.52 -6.22 26.44
N PRO A 17 -5.20 -6.49 26.40
CA PRO A 17 -4.26 -5.52 26.91
C PRO A 17 -4.21 -4.37 25.90
N GLU A 18 -4.72 -3.21 26.31
CA GLU A 18 -4.69 -1.95 25.60
C GLU A 18 -3.24 -1.48 25.43
N GLY A 19 -2.69 -1.66 24.24
CA GLY A 19 -1.33 -1.21 23.91
C GLY A 19 -1.22 -0.77 22.46
N ALA A 20 -0.43 0.25 22.19
CA ALA A 20 -0.15 0.72 20.84
C ALA A 20 0.68 -0.33 20.08
N ILE A 21 0.22 -0.74 18.89
CA ILE A 21 0.97 -1.68 18.05
C ILE A 21 2.05 -0.91 17.28
N THR A 22 3.31 -1.28 17.48
CA THR A 22 4.45 -0.76 16.72
C THR A 22 5.08 -1.83 15.82
N VAL A 23 5.73 -1.38 14.74
CA VAL A 23 6.51 -2.25 13.84
C VAL A 23 7.93 -1.71 13.72
N HIS A 24 8.89 -2.53 14.11
CA HIS A 24 10.32 -2.26 13.99
C HIS A 24 10.85 -3.02 12.77
N THR A 25 11.32 -2.30 11.75
CA THR A 25 11.88 -2.90 10.54
C THR A 25 13.40 -2.82 10.58
N MET A 26 14.05 -3.96 10.33
CA MET A 26 15.49 -4.10 10.21
C MET A 26 15.84 -4.55 8.79
N GLY A 27 16.83 -3.89 8.19
CA GLY A 27 17.34 -4.29 6.88
C GLY A 27 18.20 -5.54 7.01
N VAL A 28 17.96 -6.54 6.16
CA VAL A 28 18.88 -7.67 6.04
C VAL A 28 20.10 -7.23 5.23
N HIS A 29 21.29 -7.65 5.65
CA HIS A 29 22.55 -7.24 5.03
C HIS A 29 22.54 -7.54 3.52
N TYR A 30 23.01 -6.60 2.70
CA TYR A 30 22.87 -6.67 1.23
C TYR A 30 23.66 -7.83 0.58
N ARG A 31 24.67 -8.37 1.26
CA ARG A 31 25.42 -9.55 0.80
C ARG A 31 24.76 -10.88 1.18
N TRP A 32 23.72 -10.86 2.01
CA TRP A 32 23.00 -12.07 2.35
C TRP A 32 22.27 -12.60 1.12
N GLN A 33 22.69 -13.78 0.67
CA GLN A 33 22.03 -14.48 -0.41
C GLN A 33 20.85 -15.25 0.19
N ILE A 34 19.69 -15.16 -0.46
CA ILE A 34 18.49 -15.88 -0.02
C ILE A 34 18.77 -17.38 -0.10
N PRO A 35 18.82 -18.11 1.03
CA PRO A 35 19.08 -19.54 1.05
C PRO A 35 17.96 -20.32 0.33
N GLU A 36 18.29 -21.51 -0.17
CA GLU A 36 17.30 -22.33 -0.88
C GLU A 36 16.10 -22.69 0.01
N VAL A 37 16.33 -22.95 1.31
CA VAL A 37 15.24 -23.19 2.27
C VAL A 37 14.24 -22.03 2.32
N VAL A 38 14.71 -20.78 2.26
CA VAL A 38 13.81 -19.60 2.22
C VAL A 38 13.03 -19.59 0.91
N ARG A 39 13.67 -19.90 -0.23
CA ARG A 39 12.99 -19.93 -1.53
C ARG A 39 11.92 -21.01 -1.60
N GLN A 40 12.20 -22.20 -1.06
CA GLN A 40 11.26 -23.30 -0.95
C GLN A 40 10.05 -22.90 -0.09
N GLN A 41 10.29 -22.35 1.10
CA GLN A 41 9.22 -21.89 2.01
C GLN A 41 8.38 -20.76 1.40
N LEU A 42 9.00 -19.82 0.68
CA LEU A 42 8.28 -18.78 -0.07
C LEU A 42 7.43 -19.36 -1.20
N ARG A 43 7.92 -20.40 -1.88
CA ARG A 43 7.17 -21.10 -2.92
C ARG A 43 5.96 -21.83 -2.34
N LEU A 44 6.12 -22.53 -1.21
CA LEU A 44 5.00 -23.17 -0.49
C LEU A 44 3.95 -22.15 -0.04
N ALA A 45 4.38 -21.03 0.55
CA ALA A 45 3.48 -19.95 0.95
C ALA A 45 2.73 -19.35 -0.26
N HIS A 46 3.40 -19.25 -1.41
CA HIS A 46 2.78 -18.82 -2.66
C HIS A 46 1.77 -19.85 -3.18
N SER A 47 2.12 -21.14 -3.25
CA SER A 47 1.19 -22.19 -3.68
C SER A 47 -0.06 -22.24 -2.79
N LEU A 48 0.10 -22.15 -1.47
CA LEU A 48 -1.03 -22.05 -0.54
C LEU A 48 -1.94 -20.87 -0.88
N ARG A 49 -1.37 -19.69 -1.18
CA ARG A 49 -2.15 -18.53 -1.60
C ARG A 49 -2.92 -18.80 -2.88
N GLU A 50 -2.29 -19.41 -3.88
CA GLU A 50 -2.92 -19.72 -5.16
C GLU A 50 -4.07 -20.73 -4.98
N ASP A 51 -3.89 -21.77 -4.15
CA ASP A 51 -4.95 -22.73 -3.82
C ASP A 51 -6.12 -22.06 -3.10
N LEU A 52 -5.85 -21.15 -2.16
CA LEU A 52 -6.90 -20.36 -1.51
C LEU A 52 -7.67 -19.48 -2.50
N VAL A 53 -6.98 -18.92 -3.51
CA VAL A 53 -7.63 -18.19 -4.60
C VAL A 53 -8.51 -19.12 -5.43
N THR A 54 -8.01 -20.30 -5.80
CA THR A 54 -8.79 -21.32 -6.52
C THR A 54 -10.07 -21.68 -5.76
N LEU A 55 -9.96 -22.01 -4.46
CA LEU A 55 -11.12 -22.36 -3.63
C LEU A 55 -12.12 -21.20 -3.53
N GLN A 56 -11.65 -19.96 -3.39
CA GLN A 56 -12.53 -18.81 -3.31
C GLN A 56 -13.21 -18.48 -4.65
N LEU A 57 -12.53 -18.69 -5.78
CA LEU A 57 -13.13 -18.51 -7.11
C LEU A 57 -14.21 -19.58 -7.37
N ALA A 58 -13.93 -20.84 -7.04
CA ALA A 58 -14.91 -21.92 -7.10
C ALA A 58 -16.11 -21.63 -6.20
N TYR A 59 -15.89 -21.20 -4.96
CA TYR A 59 -16.98 -20.76 -4.07
C TYR A 59 -17.80 -19.59 -4.64
N ASP A 60 -17.15 -18.56 -5.20
CA ASP A 60 -17.85 -17.42 -5.82
C ASP A 60 -18.72 -17.89 -7.01
N GLU A 61 -18.24 -18.85 -7.80
CA GLU A 61 -18.97 -19.47 -8.90
C GLU A 61 -20.14 -20.32 -8.41
N ASP A 62 -19.95 -21.15 -7.38
CA ASP A 62 -21.01 -21.96 -6.76
C ASP A 62 -22.11 -21.09 -6.15
N ILE A 63 -21.74 -20.00 -5.47
CA ILE A 63 -22.70 -19.03 -4.93
C ILE A 63 -23.47 -18.36 -6.06
N LYS A 64 -22.80 -18.02 -7.17
CA LYS A 64 -23.48 -17.51 -8.37
C LYS A 64 -24.46 -18.54 -8.91
N ALA A 65 -24.05 -19.80 -9.08
CA ALA A 65 -24.92 -20.88 -9.56
C ALA A 65 -26.13 -21.12 -8.63
N ILE A 66 -25.96 -21.03 -7.31
CA ILE A 66 -27.08 -21.08 -6.35
C ILE A 66 -28.08 -19.96 -6.65
N TRP A 67 -27.62 -18.72 -6.85
CA TRP A 67 -28.51 -17.61 -7.19
C TRP A 67 -29.16 -17.78 -8.57
N SER A 68 -28.39 -18.14 -9.59
CA SER A 68 -28.88 -18.35 -10.96
C SER A 68 -29.81 -19.56 -11.07
N SER A 69 -29.89 -20.44 -10.06
CA SER A 69 -30.87 -21.54 -10.04
C SER A 69 -32.31 -21.07 -9.79
N TYR A 70 -32.50 -19.82 -9.34
CA TYR A 70 -33.83 -19.22 -9.21
C TYR A 70 -34.21 -18.48 -10.50
N PRO A 71 -35.36 -18.79 -11.14
CA PRO A 71 -35.73 -18.23 -12.44
C PRO A 71 -35.79 -16.69 -12.48
N THR A 72 -36.28 -16.06 -11.41
CA THR A 72 -36.37 -14.59 -11.31
C THR A 72 -34.99 -13.93 -11.31
N VAL A 73 -34.03 -14.53 -10.59
CA VAL A 73 -32.65 -14.06 -10.56
C VAL A 73 -31.95 -14.31 -11.89
N ALA A 74 -32.16 -15.48 -12.50
CA ALA A 74 -31.59 -15.81 -13.82
C ALA A 74 -32.06 -14.83 -14.91
N ALA A 75 -33.36 -14.50 -14.93
CA ALA A 75 -33.92 -13.51 -15.84
C ALA A 75 -33.32 -12.11 -15.62
N ALA A 76 -33.19 -11.69 -14.36
CA ALA A 76 -32.54 -10.43 -14.02
C ALA A 76 -31.04 -10.41 -14.39
N GLU A 77 -30.33 -11.53 -14.27
CA GLU A 77 -28.94 -11.66 -14.72
C GLU A 77 -28.78 -11.56 -16.23
N ALA A 78 -29.67 -12.20 -17.00
CA ALA A 78 -29.72 -12.05 -18.45
C ALA A 78 -29.96 -10.59 -18.87
N HIS A 79 -30.86 -9.89 -18.17
CA HIS A 79 -31.12 -8.47 -18.42
C HIS A 79 -29.91 -7.57 -18.08
N VAL A 80 -29.20 -7.85 -16.97
CA VAL A 80 -27.95 -7.17 -16.64
C VAL A 80 -26.88 -7.41 -17.71
N ALA A 81 -26.73 -8.65 -18.19
CA ALA A 81 -25.74 -8.97 -19.22
C ALA A 81 -26.03 -8.24 -20.55
N ALA A 82 -27.30 -8.19 -20.98
CA ALA A 82 -27.72 -7.45 -22.17
C ALA A 82 -27.43 -5.95 -22.05
N THR A 83 -27.86 -5.31 -20.95
CA THR A 83 -27.64 -3.87 -20.71
C THR A 83 -26.16 -3.52 -20.51
N GLU A 84 -25.36 -4.43 -19.96
CA GLU A 84 -23.91 -4.25 -19.84
C GLU A 84 -23.21 -4.31 -21.21
N ALA A 85 -23.61 -5.24 -22.08
CA ALA A 85 -23.12 -5.30 -23.46
C ALA A 85 -23.44 -4.02 -24.24
N GLU A 86 -24.65 -3.48 -24.09
CA GLU A 86 -25.04 -2.19 -24.67
C GLU A 86 -24.20 -1.02 -24.15
N ALA A 87 -23.98 -0.96 -22.84
CA ALA A 87 -23.16 0.09 -22.22
C ALA A 87 -21.69 0.01 -22.67
N ILE A 88 -21.14 -1.20 -22.84
CA ILE A 88 -19.80 -1.42 -23.39
C ILE A 88 -19.75 -0.95 -24.85
N ALA A 89 -20.72 -1.36 -25.67
CA ALA A 89 -20.79 -0.96 -27.08
C ALA A 89 -20.91 0.56 -27.24
N ALA A 90 -21.75 1.23 -26.43
CA ALA A 90 -21.87 2.69 -26.43
C ALA A 90 -20.57 3.39 -26.01
N ASN A 91 -19.84 2.82 -25.04
CA ASN A 91 -18.56 3.36 -24.60
C ASN A 91 -17.46 3.19 -25.65
N GLU A 92 -17.40 2.06 -26.35
CA GLU A 92 -16.46 1.85 -27.47
C GLU A 92 -16.80 2.77 -28.66
N ALA A 93 -18.09 2.97 -28.97
CA ALA A 93 -18.52 3.95 -29.97
C ALA A 93 -18.06 5.38 -29.60
N LEU A 94 -18.18 5.76 -28.32
CA LEU A 94 -17.69 7.05 -27.82
C LEU A 94 -16.16 7.18 -27.96
N LYS A 95 -15.40 6.12 -27.64
CA LYS A 95 -13.94 6.11 -27.81
C LYS A 95 -13.54 6.22 -29.29
N ALA A 96 -14.18 5.46 -30.16
CA ALA A 96 -13.95 5.53 -31.61
C ALA A 96 -14.24 6.94 -32.15
N ALA A 97 -15.35 7.55 -31.75
CA ALA A 97 -15.71 8.92 -32.14
C ALA A 97 -14.68 9.95 -31.65
N ARG A 98 -14.18 9.83 -30.40
CA ARG A 98 -13.09 10.69 -29.87
C ARG A 98 -11.80 10.54 -30.66
N SER A 99 -11.46 9.30 -31.00
CA SER A 99 -10.25 8.99 -31.78
C SER A 99 -10.35 9.59 -33.18
N ALA A 100 -11.48 9.43 -33.87
CA ALA A 100 -11.71 9.98 -35.20
C ALA A 100 -11.69 11.51 -35.21
N ALA A 101 -12.32 12.15 -34.22
CA ALA A 101 -12.37 13.61 -34.10
C ALA A 101 -11.05 14.25 -33.63
N ARG A 102 -10.04 13.45 -33.23
CA ARG A 102 -8.79 13.89 -32.59
C ARG A 102 -9.02 14.95 -31.49
N GLY A 103 -10.11 14.81 -30.74
CA GLY A 103 -10.57 15.85 -29.83
C GLY A 103 -11.50 15.31 -28.74
N LYS A 104 -11.63 16.05 -27.63
CA LYS A 104 -12.52 15.70 -26.51
C LYS A 104 -13.99 16.07 -26.76
N ARG A 105 -14.27 16.92 -27.77
CA ARG A 105 -15.64 17.29 -28.16
C ARG A 105 -16.21 16.17 -29.01
N VAL A 106 -17.24 15.52 -28.49
CA VAL A 106 -17.96 14.44 -29.19
C VAL A 106 -19.41 14.87 -29.34
N ASN A 107 -20.06 14.34 -30.37
CA ASN A 107 -21.49 14.44 -30.60
C ASN A 107 -22.30 14.16 -29.30
N THR A 108 -23.25 15.06 -28.99
CA THR A 108 -24.16 14.96 -27.85
C THR A 108 -24.93 13.64 -27.86
N ALA A 109 -25.39 13.17 -29.02
CA ALA A 109 -26.17 11.94 -29.16
C ALA A 109 -25.43 10.66 -28.69
N ILE A 110 -24.11 10.56 -28.94
CA ILE A 110 -23.31 9.40 -28.48
C ILE A 110 -23.11 9.46 -26.96
N THR A 111 -23.01 10.68 -26.41
CA THR A 111 -22.87 10.89 -24.96
C THR A 111 -24.18 10.56 -24.24
N GLU A 112 -25.32 10.98 -24.80
CA GLU A 112 -26.67 10.64 -24.33
C GLU A 112 -26.90 9.13 -24.38
N ARG A 113 -26.61 8.46 -25.50
CA ARG A 113 -26.71 6.99 -25.60
C ARG A 113 -25.91 6.25 -24.52
N LEU A 114 -24.69 6.72 -24.21
CA LEU A 114 -23.89 6.14 -23.12
C LEU A 114 -24.51 6.43 -21.75
N HIS A 115 -25.09 7.62 -21.55
CA HIS A 115 -25.80 7.97 -20.33
C HIS A 115 -27.01 7.05 -20.12
N ASP A 116 -27.84 6.89 -21.15
CA ASP A 116 -29.04 6.05 -21.11
C ASP A 116 -28.69 4.58 -20.87
N ALA A 117 -27.69 4.04 -21.58
CA ALA A 117 -27.22 2.68 -21.36
C ALA A 117 -26.69 2.45 -19.93
N ARG A 118 -26.05 3.46 -19.32
CA ARG A 118 -25.61 3.39 -17.91
C ARG A 118 -26.76 3.46 -16.93
N THR A 119 -27.78 4.27 -17.22
CA THR A 119 -29.02 4.35 -16.43
C THR A 119 -29.78 3.03 -16.48
N ALA A 120 -29.94 2.45 -17.67
CA ALA A 120 -30.55 1.13 -17.86
C ALA A 120 -29.78 0.03 -17.12
N LEU A 121 -28.45 0.00 -17.24
CA LEU A 121 -27.60 -0.93 -16.48
C LEU A 121 -27.73 -0.76 -14.96
N LYS A 122 -27.87 0.49 -14.46
CA LYS A 122 -28.11 0.74 -13.04
C LYS A 122 -29.46 0.19 -12.58
N ALA A 123 -30.51 0.35 -13.38
CA ALA A 123 -31.83 -0.20 -13.11
C ALA A 123 -31.81 -1.73 -13.14
N ALA A 124 -31.20 -2.35 -14.16
CA ALA A 124 -31.04 -3.80 -14.24
C ALA A 124 -30.30 -4.39 -13.02
N ARG A 125 -29.23 -3.72 -12.55
CA ARG A 125 -28.50 -4.10 -11.33
C ARG A 125 -29.32 -3.90 -10.05
N HIS A 126 -30.30 -2.99 -10.05
CA HIS A 126 -31.26 -2.86 -8.95
C HIS A 126 -32.23 -4.04 -8.94
N ALA A 127 -32.87 -4.32 -10.07
CA ALA A 127 -33.82 -5.43 -10.22
C ALA A 127 -33.18 -6.78 -9.85
N ARG A 128 -31.91 -7.02 -10.25
CA ARG A 128 -31.17 -8.21 -9.81
C ARG A 128 -30.99 -8.29 -8.29
N ARG A 129 -30.77 -7.16 -7.61
CA ARG A 129 -30.62 -7.15 -6.14
C ARG A 129 -31.94 -7.44 -5.43
N GLU A 130 -33.05 -6.93 -5.96
CA GLU A 130 -34.40 -7.24 -5.47
C GLU A 130 -34.72 -8.72 -5.66
N ALA A 131 -34.52 -9.27 -6.86
CA ALA A 131 -34.72 -10.69 -7.12
C ALA A 131 -33.89 -11.60 -6.19
N ILE A 132 -32.64 -11.20 -5.87
CA ILE A 132 -31.81 -11.92 -4.89
C ILE A 132 -32.35 -11.78 -3.46
N ALA A 133 -32.90 -10.61 -3.11
CA ALA A 133 -33.47 -10.39 -1.79
C ALA A 133 -34.69 -11.29 -1.55
N ASP A 134 -35.53 -11.45 -2.58
CA ASP A 134 -36.76 -12.26 -2.52
C ASP A 134 -36.45 -13.75 -2.25
N VAL A 135 -35.41 -14.30 -2.89
CA VAL A 135 -35.05 -15.72 -2.76
C VAL A 135 -33.99 -15.98 -1.69
N ARG A 136 -33.63 -14.96 -0.89
CA ARG A 136 -32.49 -15.00 0.04
C ARG A 136 -32.66 -16.04 1.15
N GLN A 137 -33.89 -16.19 1.64
CA GLN A 137 -34.25 -17.12 2.71
C GLN A 137 -34.23 -18.56 2.20
N ASP A 138 -34.80 -18.80 1.02
CA ASP A 138 -34.81 -20.12 0.38
C ASP A 138 -33.40 -20.62 0.07
N ALA A 139 -32.52 -19.72 -0.38
CA ALA A 139 -31.12 -20.03 -0.65
C ALA A 139 -30.25 -20.12 0.63
N ALA A 140 -30.78 -19.78 1.81
CA ALA A 140 -29.96 -19.59 3.01
C ALA A 140 -29.23 -20.86 3.43
N GLN A 141 -29.90 -22.02 3.39
CA GLN A 141 -29.29 -23.29 3.79
C GLN A 141 -28.18 -23.70 2.83
N ARG A 142 -28.44 -23.72 1.52
CA ARG A 142 -27.43 -24.03 0.48
C ARG A 142 -26.19 -23.15 0.59
N ARG A 143 -26.37 -21.84 0.87
CA ARG A 143 -25.26 -20.91 1.08
C ARG A 143 -24.47 -21.20 2.37
N ARG A 144 -25.16 -21.55 3.47
CA ARG A 144 -24.50 -21.96 4.72
C ARG A 144 -23.68 -23.22 4.51
N ASP A 145 -24.25 -24.24 3.87
CA ASP A 145 -23.60 -25.51 3.59
C ASP A 145 -22.35 -25.31 2.73
N ARG A 146 -22.46 -24.52 1.65
CA ARG A 146 -21.30 -24.22 0.81
C ARG A 146 -20.24 -23.40 1.54
N GLY A 147 -20.64 -22.46 2.41
CA GLY A 147 -19.72 -21.73 3.27
C GLY A 147 -18.98 -22.63 4.27
N ALA A 148 -19.68 -23.61 4.85
CA ALA A 148 -19.07 -24.62 5.73
C ALA A 148 -18.10 -25.53 4.96
N GLN A 149 -18.46 -25.92 3.74
CA GLN A 149 -17.59 -26.70 2.85
C GLN A 149 -16.30 -25.93 2.50
N LEU A 150 -16.40 -24.65 2.12
CA LEU A 150 -15.22 -23.81 1.87
C LEU A 150 -14.32 -23.74 3.11
N ALA A 151 -14.90 -23.56 4.31
CA ALA A 151 -14.13 -23.53 5.55
C ALA A 151 -13.42 -24.87 5.83
N ALA A 152 -14.07 -26.00 5.52
CA ALA A 152 -13.49 -27.33 5.63
C ALA A 152 -12.35 -27.56 4.62
N GLU A 153 -12.54 -27.15 3.36
CA GLU A 153 -11.52 -27.20 2.30
C GLU A 153 -10.29 -26.34 2.67
N GLN A 154 -10.51 -25.12 3.15
CA GLN A 154 -9.43 -24.25 3.65
C GLN A 154 -8.69 -24.87 4.86
N LYS A 155 -9.42 -25.52 5.77
CA LYS A 155 -8.82 -26.24 6.90
C LYS A 155 -8.01 -27.46 6.43
N ALA A 156 -8.46 -28.15 5.38
CA ALA A 156 -7.74 -29.28 4.80
C ALA A 156 -6.37 -28.87 4.24
N LEU A 157 -6.25 -27.66 3.68
CA LEU A 157 -4.95 -27.12 3.23
C LEU A 157 -3.91 -27.04 4.36
N TYR A 158 -4.33 -26.90 5.62
CA TYR A 158 -3.39 -26.96 6.74
C TYR A 158 -2.69 -28.31 6.81
N ARG A 159 -3.42 -29.41 6.61
CA ARG A 159 -2.83 -30.75 6.56
C ARG A 159 -1.88 -30.84 5.39
N THR A 160 -2.31 -30.42 4.20
CA THR A 160 -1.50 -30.47 2.97
C THR A 160 -0.18 -29.70 3.06
N TYR A 161 -0.18 -28.52 3.68
CA TYR A 161 1.01 -27.65 3.70
C TYR A 161 1.84 -27.74 4.98
N CYS A 162 1.24 -28.08 6.13
CA CYS A 162 1.92 -28.07 7.43
C CYS A 162 2.17 -29.46 8.01
N GLN A 163 1.45 -30.51 7.56
CA GLN A 163 1.54 -31.87 8.11
C GLN A 163 1.99 -32.91 7.07
N HIS A 164 1.60 -32.72 5.82
CA HIS A 164 1.96 -33.57 4.69
C HIS A 164 2.96 -32.84 3.80
N GLY A 165 3.83 -33.60 3.14
CA GLY A 165 4.90 -33.06 2.28
C GLY A 165 6.25 -32.94 2.99
N ASP A 166 7.30 -32.83 2.19
CA ASP A 166 8.66 -32.59 2.64
C ASP A 166 9.36 -31.66 1.62
N PRO A 167 9.66 -30.39 1.95
CA PRO A 167 9.49 -29.73 3.25
C PRO A 167 8.05 -29.28 3.56
N THR A 168 7.74 -29.06 4.83
CA THR A 168 6.47 -28.47 5.31
C THR A 168 6.60 -26.98 5.62
N LEU A 169 5.50 -26.25 5.41
CA LEU A 169 5.35 -24.84 5.74
C LEU A 169 5.21 -24.65 7.25
N PHE A 170 5.89 -23.65 7.81
CA PHE A 170 5.68 -23.32 9.22
C PHE A 170 4.26 -22.77 9.46
N TRP A 171 3.59 -23.27 10.50
CA TRP A 171 2.19 -22.94 10.81
C TRP A 171 1.91 -21.44 10.95
N ALA A 172 2.89 -20.65 11.43
CA ALA A 172 2.72 -19.21 11.55
C ALA A 172 2.73 -18.49 10.19
N THR A 173 3.49 -19.01 9.22
CA THR A 173 3.45 -18.54 7.83
C THR A 173 2.11 -18.90 7.19
N PHE A 174 1.61 -20.12 7.39
CA PHE A 174 0.27 -20.54 6.94
C PHE A 174 -0.81 -19.57 7.45
N ASN A 175 -0.82 -19.28 8.76
CA ASN A 175 -1.78 -18.36 9.35
C ASN A 175 -1.66 -16.94 8.79
N SER A 176 -0.43 -16.45 8.54
CA SER A 176 -0.23 -15.14 7.92
C SER A 176 -0.81 -15.09 6.49
N VAL A 177 -0.63 -16.15 5.70
CA VAL A 177 -1.20 -16.24 4.33
C VAL A 177 -2.73 -16.29 4.39
N MET A 178 -3.31 -17.05 5.32
CA MET A 178 -4.75 -17.10 5.57
C MET A 178 -5.33 -15.74 5.96
N ASP A 179 -4.68 -15.02 6.88
CA ASP A 179 -5.10 -13.68 7.32
C ASP A 179 -5.08 -12.69 6.14
N GLU A 180 -4.02 -12.73 5.32
CA GLU A 180 -3.86 -11.90 4.14
C GLU A 180 -4.91 -12.22 3.07
N HIS A 181 -5.23 -13.51 2.86
CA HIS A 181 -6.32 -13.94 1.97
C HIS A 181 -7.68 -13.43 2.46
N LYS A 182 -8.02 -13.62 3.75
CA LYS A 182 -9.27 -13.10 4.35
C LYS A 182 -9.38 -11.57 4.23
N ALA A 183 -8.27 -10.84 4.39
CA ALA A 183 -8.25 -9.40 4.19
C ALA A 183 -8.47 -9.01 2.71
N ALA A 184 -7.91 -9.78 1.77
CA ALA A 184 -8.13 -9.57 0.34
C ALA A 184 -9.60 -9.82 -0.06
N VAL A 185 -10.22 -10.90 0.44
CA VAL A 185 -11.64 -11.20 0.21
C VAL A 185 -12.53 -10.07 0.75
N ARG A 186 -12.32 -9.63 1.99
CA ARG A 186 -13.05 -8.51 2.58
C ARG A 186 -12.92 -7.22 1.75
N ARG A 187 -11.72 -6.92 1.26
CA ARG A 187 -11.49 -5.74 0.40
C ARG A 187 -12.24 -5.85 -0.92
N ILE A 188 -12.25 -7.03 -1.55
CA ILE A 188 -12.99 -7.27 -2.79
C ILE A 188 -14.50 -7.12 -2.55
N GLN A 189 -15.03 -7.69 -1.47
CA GLN A 189 -16.43 -7.54 -1.09
C GLN A 189 -16.81 -6.07 -0.87
N GLN A 190 -15.97 -5.31 -0.16
CA GLN A 190 -16.17 -3.87 0.03
C GLN A 190 -16.16 -3.09 -1.30
N GLN A 191 -15.26 -3.42 -2.22
CA GLN A 191 -15.22 -2.81 -3.56
C GLN A 191 -16.46 -3.15 -4.38
N ARG A 192 -16.91 -4.41 -4.36
CA ARG A 192 -18.13 -4.86 -5.03
C ARG A 192 -19.37 -4.17 -4.44
N ALA A 193 -19.45 -4.00 -3.13
CA ALA A 193 -20.53 -3.26 -2.46
C ALA A 193 -20.56 -1.77 -2.88
N GLN A 194 -19.40 -1.20 -3.21
CA GLN A 194 -19.27 0.15 -3.78
C GLN A 194 -19.50 0.20 -5.31
N GLY A 195 -19.97 -0.88 -5.92
CA GLY A 195 -20.24 -0.97 -7.36
C GLY A 195 -18.99 -1.04 -8.25
N ARG A 196 -17.82 -1.34 -7.67
CA ARG A 196 -16.56 -1.48 -8.43
C ARG A 196 -16.30 -2.94 -8.79
N PRO A 197 -15.92 -3.25 -10.03
CA PRO A 197 -15.54 -4.61 -10.42
C PRO A 197 -14.24 -4.99 -9.71
N ALA A 198 -14.27 -6.08 -8.94
CA ALA A 198 -13.13 -6.61 -8.22
C ALA A 198 -13.20 -8.14 -8.16
N ALA A 199 -12.07 -8.79 -8.38
CA ALA A 199 -11.93 -10.25 -8.35
C ALA A 199 -10.54 -10.62 -7.82
N LEU A 200 -10.46 -11.79 -7.17
CA LEU A 200 -9.17 -12.42 -6.91
C LEU A 200 -8.55 -12.84 -8.24
N ARG A 201 -7.22 -12.89 -8.26
CA ARG A 201 -6.47 -13.29 -9.44
C ARG A 201 -5.33 -14.19 -9.00
N HIS A 202 -5.03 -15.15 -9.86
CA HIS A 202 -3.81 -15.92 -9.75
C HIS A 202 -2.59 -15.06 -10.06
N HIS A 203 -1.47 -15.37 -9.44
CA HIS A 203 -0.20 -14.75 -9.76
C HIS A 203 0.87 -15.81 -9.99
N ARG A 204 1.84 -15.50 -10.83
CA ARG A 204 3.02 -16.34 -11.00
C ARG A 204 3.98 -16.12 -9.84
N PHE A 205 4.59 -17.19 -9.34
CA PHE A 205 5.69 -17.07 -8.39
C PHE A 205 6.87 -16.31 -9.00
N ASP A 206 7.26 -15.21 -8.37
CA ASP A 206 8.37 -14.37 -8.79
C ASP A 206 9.52 -14.36 -7.77
N GLY A 207 9.51 -15.26 -6.79
CA GLY A 207 10.51 -15.30 -5.72
C GLY A 207 10.28 -14.31 -4.59
N THR A 208 9.21 -13.52 -4.63
CA THR A 208 8.81 -12.63 -3.53
C THR A 208 7.81 -13.29 -2.59
N GLY A 209 7.66 -12.74 -1.39
CA GLY A 209 6.68 -13.21 -0.41
C GLY A 209 7.08 -12.85 1.02
N THR A 210 6.37 -13.43 1.98
CA THR A 210 6.63 -13.22 3.40
C THR A 210 6.61 -14.54 4.15
N LEU A 211 7.63 -14.78 4.97
CA LEU A 211 7.64 -15.83 5.98
C LEU A 211 7.33 -15.18 7.33
N ALA A 212 6.52 -15.83 8.15
CA ALA A 212 6.07 -15.27 9.42
C ALA A 212 6.35 -16.23 10.57
N VAL A 213 6.68 -15.63 11.70
CA VAL A 213 6.79 -16.29 12.99
C VAL A 213 5.86 -15.59 13.96
N GLN A 214 5.05 -16.36 14.68
CA GLN A 214 4.14 -15.85 15.69
C GLN A 214 4.50 -16.44 17.04
N LEU A 215 4.65 -15.57 18.02
CA LEU A 215 4.97 -15.95 19.39
C LEU A 215 3.66 -16.13 20.14
N GLN A 216 3.34 -17.36 20.53
CA GLN A 216 2.12 -17.64 21.29
C GLN A 216 2.33 -17.38 22.77
N ARG A 217 1.27 -16.90 23.44
CA ARG A 217 1.24 -16.66 24.87
C ARG A 217 -0.05 -17.27 25.42
N THR A 218 0.06 -18.16 26.40
CA THR A 218 -1.09 -18.64 27.18
C THR A 218 -1.56 -17.54 28.12
N ALA A 219 -2.85 -17.53 28.47
CA ALA A 219 -3.36 -16.61 29.49
C ALA A 219 -2.52 -16.72 30.78
N GLY A 220 -2.18 -15.58 31.39
CA GLY A 220 -1.35 -15.51 32.60
C GLY A 220 0.17 -15.63 32.39
N ALA A 221 0.66 -16.01 31.21
CA ALA A 221 2.10 -16.05 30.95
C ALA A 221 2.69 -14.62 30.80
N PRO A 222 3.97 -14.40 31.18
CA PRO A 222 4.60 -13.09 31.12
C PRO A 222 4.66 -12.53 29.68
N PRO A 223 4.80 -11.20 29.51
CA PRO A 223 4.99 -10.57 28.20
C PRO A 223 6.20 -11.14 27.45
N ARG A 224 6.14 -11.11 26.11
CA ARG A 224 7.21 -11.57 25.21
C ARG A 224 8.26 -10.46 25.06
N THR A 225 8.96 -10.17 26.14
CA THR A 225 9.92 -9.06 26.19
C THR A 225 11.14 -9.32 25.30
N PRO A 226 11.83 -8.27 24.80
CA PRO A 226 13.03 -8.44 24.00
C PRO A 226 14.12 -9.25 24.73
N MET A 227 14.27 -9.02 26.05
CA MET A 227 15.21 -9.75 26.90
C MET A 227 14.98 -11.26 26.86
N LEU A 228 13.71 -11.70 26.91
CA LEU A 228 13.37 -13.12 26.88
C LEU A 228 13.60 -13.77 25.50
N LEU A 229 13.52 -12.98 24.42
CA LEU A 229 13.86 -13.45 23.07
C LEU A 229 15.38 -13.43 22.78
N ALA A 230 16.14 -12.65 23.55
CA ALA A 230 17.60 -12.58 23.46
C ALA A 230 18.28 -13.70 24.26
N ASP A 231 17.58 -14.30 25.23
CA ASP A 231 18.06 -15.45 25.98
C ASP A 231 18.07 -16.72 25.10
N PRO A 232 19.23 -17.33 24.83
CA PRO A 232 19.33 -18.56 24.04
C PRO A 232 18.66 -19.77 24.71
N ALA A 233 18.50 -19.75 26.04
CA ALA A 233 17.75 -20.76 26.78
C ALA A 233 16.28 -20.36 27.00
N GLY A 234 15.87 -19.17 26.54
CA GLY A 234 14.55 -18.60 26.76
C GLY A 234 13.44 -19.42 26.08
N ARG A 235 12.21 -19.31 26.59
CA ARG A 235 11.04 -20.11 26.12
C ARG A 235 10.82 -20.05 24.60
N TYR A 236 11.16 -18.95 23.95
CA TYR A 236 10.93 -18.73 22.52
C TYR A 236 12.13 -19.06 21.63
N HIS A 237 13.25 -19.58 22.17
CA HIS A 237 14.44 -19.94 21.39
C HIS A 237 14.13 -20.90 20.23
N ASN A 238 13.11 -21.77 20.40
CA ASN A 238 12.62 -22.73 19.39
C ASN A 238 11.73 -22.12 18.29
N VAL A 239 11.53 -20.81 18.33
CA VAL A 239 10.68 -20.07 17.38
C VAL A 239 11.42 -18.85 16.80
N LEU A 240 11.99 -18.00 17.66
CA LEU A 240 12.70 -16.79 17.29
C LEU A 240 13.74 -16.45 18.37
N HIS A 241 14.98 -16.23 17.95
CA HIS A 241 16.03 -15.66 18.79
C HIS A 241 16.44 -14.31 18.20
N LEU A 242 16.26 -13.26 19.01
CA LEU A 242 16.51 -11.86 18.64
C LEU A 242 17.49 -11.29 19.66
N PRO A 243 18.80 -11.21 19.35
CA PRO A 243 19.73 -10.46 20.17
C PRO A 243 19.20 -9.06 20.40
N TRP A 244 19.39 -8.52 21.61
CA TRP A 244 18.87 -7.23 22.02
C TRP A 244 19.88 -6.53 22.91
N VAL A 245 19.95 -5.21 22.77
CA VAL A 245 20.74 -4.33 23.63
C VAL A 245 19.77 -3.41 24.34
N ASP A 246 20.02 -3.20 25.64
CA ASP A 246 19.21 -2.32 26.46
C ASP A 246 19.17 -0.90 25.86
N PRO A 247 17.99 -0.25 25.73
CA PRO A 247 17.86 1.10 25.20
C PRO A 247 18.70 2.16 25.89
N ASP A 248 18.88 2.09 27.22
CA ASP A 248 19.67 3.07 27.97
C ASP A 248 21.16 2.87 27.72
N GLN A 249 21.59 1.61 27.65
CA GLN A 249 22.94 1.26 27.20
C GLN A 249 23.16 1.72 25.76
N TRP A 250 22.19 1.51 24.86
CA TRP A 250 22.27 1.96 23.47
C TRP A 250 22.35 3.47 23.35
N ALA A 251 21.61 4.22 24.18
CA ALA A 251 21.58 5.67 24.17
C ALA A 251 22.92 6.29 24.60
N SER A 252 23.66 5.61 25.48
CA SER A 252 24.99 6.05 25.93
C SER A 252 26.12 5.71 24.95
N MET A 253 25.91 4.77 24.02
CA MET A 253 26.88 4.43 22.98
C MET A 253 27.06 5.56 21.95
N THR A 254 28.29 5.72 21.46
CA THR A 254 28.59 6.52 20.28
C THR A 254 27.92 5.95 19.03
N ARG A 255 27.75 6.77 17.99
CA ARG A 255 27.19 6.30 16.70
C ARG A 255 27.98 5.15 16.07
N ALA A 256 29.29 5.08 16.31
CA ALA A 256 30.14 4.01 15.79
C ALA A 256 29.87 2.70 16.53
N GLU A 257 29.79 2.74 17.86
CA GLU A 257 29.44 1.60 18.71
C GLU A 257 28.03 1.10 18.44
N GLN A 258 27.04 1.99 18.35
CA GLN A 258 25.66 1.64 17.94
C GLN A 258 25.65 0.92 16.59
N ARG A 259 26.42 1.40 15.61
CA ARG A 259 26.50 0.73 14.30
C ARG A 259 27.07 -0.68 14.43
N HIS A 260 28.07 -0.89 15.27
CA HIS A 260 28.69 -2.19 15.50
C HIS A 260 27.74 -3.13 16.28
N ALA A 261 27.25 -2.70 17.45
CA ALA A 261 26.33 -3.46 18.29
C ALA A 261 24.98 -3.76 17.61
N GLY A 262 24.55 -2.89 16.68
CA GLY A 262 23.35 -3.12 15.89
C GLY A 262 23.49 -4.16 14.78
N ARG A 263 24.71 -4.66 14.49
CA ARG A 263 24.92 -5.76 13.54
C ARG A 263 24.72 -7.08 14.27
N ILE A 264 23.52 -7.63 14.14
CA ILE A 264 23.11 -8.84 14.84
C ILE A 264 22.69 -9.91 13.86
N THR A 265 22.69 -11.15 14.31
CA THR A 265 22.09 -12.28 13.59
C THR A 265 20.82 -12.70 14.29
N VAL A 266 19.68 -12.51 13.62
CA VAL A 266 18.38 -12.99 14.10
C VAL A 266 18.16 -14.39 13.56
N ARG A 267 17.90 -15.34 14.47
CA ARG A 267 17.61 -16.72 14.08
C ARG A 267 16.10 -16.94 14.13
N MET A 268 15.52 -17.33 13.00
CA MET A 268 14.07 -17.45 12.83
C MET A 268 13.71 -18.85 12.31
N ARG A 269 12.71 -19.50 12.90
CA ARG A 269 12.16 -20.75 12.35
C ARG A 269 11.34 -20.45 11.11
N CYS A 270 11.51 -21.24 10.05
CA CYS A 270 10.85 -20.98 8.76
C CYS A 270 10.02 -22.16 8.22
N GLY A 271 10.30 -23.38 8.66
CA GLY A 271 9.63 -24.59 8.18
C GLY A 271 10.03 -25.82 8.97
N SER A 272 9.73 -26.99 8.43
CA SER A 272 10.31 -28.27 8.89
C SER A 272 10.64 -29.17 7.68
N LEU A 273 11.67 -30.00 7.79
CA LEU A 273 12.09 -30.99 6.79
C LEU A 273 12.31 -32.32 7.52
N GLY A 274 11.68 -33.39 7.06
CA GLY A 274 11.71 -34.69 7.75
C GLY A 274 11.27 -34.61 9.22
N GLY A 275 10.30 -33.75 9.53
CA GLY A 275 9.84 -33.46 10.90
C GLY A 275 10.78 -32.59 11.74
N GLN A 276 12.00 -32.30 11.27
CA GLN A 276 12.98 -31.48 11.97
C GLN A 276 12.79 -29.98 11.66
N PRO A 277 12.91 -29.08 12.65
CA PRO A 277 12.72 -27.65 12.45
C PRO A 277 13.80 -27.06 11.53
N GLN A 278 13.37 -26.31 10.51
CA GLN A 278 14.28 -25.55 9.65
C GLN A 278 14.45 -24.11 10.14
N TRP A 279 15.71 -23.69 10.21
CA TRP A 279 16.14 -22.40 10.74
C TRP A 279 16.78 -21.54 9.66
N ILE A 280 16.67 -20.23 9.83
CA ILE A 280 17.40 -19.25 9.03
C ILE A 280 18.08 -18.23 9.94
N ASP A 281 19.33 -17.92 9.60
CA ASP A 281 20.12 -16.89 10.25
C ASP A 281 20.13 -15.64 9.37
N LEU A 282 19.58 -14.56 9.92
CA LEU A 282 19.37 -13.30 9.24
C LEU A 282 20.36 -12.26 9.79
N PRO A 283 21.43 -11.94 9.05
CA PRO A 283 22.30 -10.82 9.42
C PRO A 283 21.52 -9.53 9.17
N VAL A 284 21.15 -8.82 10.22
CA VAL A 284 20.37 -7.58 10.14
C VAL A 284 21.11 -6.41 10.77
N GLN A 285 20.73 -5.21 10.36
CA GLN A 285 21.12 -3.97 11.03
C GLN A 285 19.93 -3.44 11.85
N ALA A 286 20.05 -3.51 13.17
CA ALA A 286 19.23 -2.75 14.09
C ALA A 286 19.72 -1.29 14.10
N HIS A 287 18.79 -0.36 13.87
CA HIS A 287 19.03 1.09 13.98
C HIS A 287 18.43 1.68 15.26
N ARG A 288 17.52 0.94 15.90
CA ARG A 288 16.87 1.26 17.16
C ARG A 288 16.39 -0.04 17.81
N TRP A 289 16.47 -0.12 19.12
CA TRP A 289 15.99 -1.26 19.88
C TRP A 289 14.52 -1.10 20.29
N LEU A 290 13.89 -2.23 20.57
CA LEU A 290 12.57 -2.25 21.19
C LEU A 290 12.74 -1.88 22.68
N PRO A 291 11.80 -1.12 23.28
CA PRO A 291 11.74 -0.93 24.73
C PRO A 291 11.74 -2.27 25.49
N GLN A 292 12.28 -2.28 26.71
CA GLN A 292 12.40 -3.50 27.53
C GLN A 292 11.04 -4.16 27.84
N ASP A 293 9.99 -3.35 27.97
CA ASP A 293 8.62 -3.73 28.26
C ASP A 293 7.78 -4.09 27.02
N ALA A 294 8.38 -4.06 25.83
CA ALA A 294 7.69 -4.35 24.58
C ALA A 294 7.21 -5.82 24.51
N ASP A 295 5.91 -6.04 24.29
CA ASP A 295 5.37 -7.39 24.09
C ASP A 295 5.44 -7.78 22.61
N ILE A 296 6.49 -8.51 22.24
CA ILE A 296 6.74 -8.92 20.85
C ILE A 296 5.75 -10.01 20.45
N THR A 297 4.94 -9.75 19.44
CA THR A 297 3.87 -10.68 19.03
C THR A 297 4.22 -11.50 17.80
N ARG A 298 4.99 -10.93 16.88
CA ARG A 298 5.22 -11.50 15.55
C ARG A 298 6.55 -10.98 14.96
N ALA A 299 7.21 -11.83 14.18
CA ALA A 299 8.26 -11.45 13.25
C ALA A 299 7.86 -11.83 11.82
N LYS A 300 8.23 -11.01 10.84
CA LYS A 300 8.01 -11.26 9.41
C LYS A 300 9.29 -11.02 8.63
N LEU A 301 9.76 -12.03 7.90
CA LEU A 301 10.76 -11.86 6.85
C LEU A 301 10.04 -11.63 5.53
N THR A 302 10.10 -10.41 5.01
CA THR A 302 9.53 -10.09 3.70
C THR A 302 10.65 -10.02 2.66
N VAL A 303 10.51 -10.79 1.59
CA VAL A 303 11.36 -10.73 0.41
C VAL A 303 10.62 -9.98 -0.68
N THR A 304 11.21 -8.90 -1.18
CA THR A 304 10.70 -8.10 -2.30
C THR A 304 11.71 -8.05 -3.43
N ARG A 305 11.21 -7.79 -4.64
CA ARG A 305 12.04 -7.57 -5.81
C ARG A 305 12.40 -6.09 -5.94
N LEU A 306 13.68 -5.79 -6.09
CA LEU A 306 14.21 -4.45 -6.37
C LEU A 306 15.10 -4.53 -7.61
N GLY A 307 14.53 -4.18 -8.77
CA GLY A 307 15.18 -4.44 -10.04
C GLY A 307 15.31 -5.95 -10.28
N ALA A 308 16.47 -6.39 -10.73
CA ALA A 308 16.76 -7.81 -10.89
C ALA A 308 16.99 -8.55 -9.55
N ASP A 309 17.27 -7.83 -8.47
CA ASP A 309 17.70 -8.40 -7.21
C ASP A 309 16.52 -8.66 -6.27
N LEU A 310 16.66 -9.65 -5.40
CA LEU A 310 15.75 -9.86 -4.27
C LEU A 310 16.34 -9.22 -3.02
N ARG A 311 15.50 -8.53 -2.25
CA ARG A 311 15.86 -7.85 -1.02
C ARG A 311 14.99 -8.37 0.11
N ALA A 312 15.62 -8.69 1.23
CA ALA A 312 14.94 -9.13 2.42
C ALA A 312 14.90 -8.02 3.47
N ARG A 313 13.79 -7.95 4.20
CA ARG A 313 13.64 -7.12 5.40
C ARG A 313 12.98 -7.93 6.50
N LEU A 314 13.46 -7.76 7.72
CA LEU A 314 12.84 -8.31 8.91
C LEU A 314 11.96 -7.24 9.54
N SER A 315 10.74 -7.58 9.92
CA SER A 315 9.83 -6.70 10.66
C SER A 315 9.36 -7.38 11.94
N ILE A 316 9.59 -6.74 13.07
CA ILE A 316 9.15 -7.18 14.39
C ILE A 316 7.94 -6.35 14.79
N THR A 317 6.83 -7.00 15.11
CA THR A 317 5.60 -6.37 15.60
C THR A 317 5.50 -6.54 17.10
N ALA A 318 5.49 -5.43 17.82
CA ALA A 318 5.38 -5.41 19.27
C ALA A 318 4.19 -4.56 19.71
N ARG A 319 3.60 -4.91 20.84
CA ARG A 319 2.68 -4.04 21.57
C ARG A 319 3.49 -3.31 22.62
N LEU A 320 3.39 -1.99 22.61
CA LEU A 320 3.93 -1.16 23.69
C LEU A 320 2.77 -0.81 24.63
N PRO A 321 3.00 -0.73 25.94
CA PRO A 321 2.05 -0.09 26.83
C PRO A 321 1.76 1.32 26.29
N HIS A 322 0.51 1.78 26.43
CA HIS A 322 0.21 3.16 26.08
C HIS A 322 1.13 4.06 26.90
N PRO A 323 1.89 4.96 26.26
CA PRO A 323 2.67 5.90 27.03
C PRO A 323 1.72 6.64 27.96
N THR A 324 2.02 6.67 29.26
CA THR A 324 1.30 7.49 30.24
C THR A 324 1.64 8.94 29.90
N VAL A 325 0.93 9.52 28.93
CA VAL A 325 1.25 10.86 28.43
C VAL A 325 0.77 11.84 29.49
N PRO A 326 1.66 12.65 30.09
CA PRO A 326 1.21 13.77 30.92
C PRO A 326 0.27 14.62 30.07
N ARG A 327 -0.82 15.15 30.63
CA ARG A 327 -1.68 16.08 29.90
C ARG A 327 -0.82 17.25 29.39
N ARG A 328 -0.47 17.23 28.10
CA ARG A 328 0.32 18.25 27.41
C ARG A 328 -0.55 19.49 27.08
N GLY A 329 -1.43 19.90 28.00
CA GLY A 329 -2.27 21.10 27.82
C GLY A 329 -1.42 22.35 27.63
N ASP A 330 -0.24 22.36 28.24
CA ASP A 330 0.73 23.45 28.17
C ASP A 330 1.66 23.38 26.95
N LEU A 331 1.45 22.44 26.02
CA LEU A 331 2.18 22.40 24.75
C LEU A 331 1.36 22.93 23.56
N PRO A 332 2.00 23.49 22.53
CA PRO A 332 1.33 24.08 21.39
C PRO A 332 0.31 23.16 20.71
N THR A 333 -0.77 23.74 20.18
CA THR A 333 -1.63 23.10 19.17
C THR A 333 -1.04 23.39 17.80
N LEU A 334 -0.81 22.36 16.99
CA LEU A 334 -0.23 22.49 15.65
C LEU A 334 -1.25 22.06 14.59
N ALA A 335 -1.58 22.95 13.65
CA ALA A 335 -2.39 22.64 12.47
C ALA A 335 -1.53 22.48 11.23
N ILE A 336 -1.86 21.49 10.39
CA ILE A 336 -1.20 21.25 9.09
C ILE A 336 -2.21 21.13 7.95
N HIS A 337 -2.11 22.02 6.97
CA HIS A 337 -2.93 22.02 5.76
C HIS A 337 -2.09 21.63 4.54
N LEU A 338 -2.55 20.66 3.74
CA LEU A 338 -1.77 20.11 2.63
C LEU A 338 -1.89 20.93 1.34
N GLY A 339 -0.79 21.01 0.59
CA GLY A 339 -0.70 21.64 -0.73
C GLY A 339 0.32 20.93 -1.64
N TRP A 340 0.47 21.36 -2.90
CA TRP A 340 1.53 20.85 -3.80
C TRP A 340 1.90 21.85 -4.91
N HIS A 341 1.98 23.13 -4.57
CA HIS A 341 2.35 24.15 -5.54
C HIS A 341 3.88 24.26 -5.68
N ALA A 342 4.35 24.54 -6.90
CA ALA A 342 5.78 24.69 -7.17
C ALA A 342 6.28 26.10 -6.77
N ILE A 343 7.51 26.14 -6.28
CA ILE A 343 8.35 27.30 -5.99
C ILE A 343 9.77 27.00 -6.51
N ASP A 344 10.68 27.97 -6.47
CA ASP A 344 12.02 27.82 -7.06
C ASP A 344 12.85 26.76 -6.31
N GLU A 345 12.63 26.65 -5.00
CA GLU A 345 13.33 25.73 -4.10
C GLU A 345 12.75 24.30 -4.15
N GLY A 346 11.54 24.11 -4.70
CA GLY A 346 10.87 22.81 -4.75
C GLY A 346 9.34 22.88 -4.80
N VAL A 347 8.68 22.02 -4.02
CA VAL A 347 7.22 21.94 -3.96
C VAL A 347 6.74 22.14 -2.54
N VAL A 348 5.89 23.15 -2.30
CA VAL A 348 5.24 23.32 -0.99
C VAL A 348 4.22 22.21 -0.79
N VAL A 349 4.49 21.31 0.17
CA VAL A 349 3.64 20.14 0.47
C VAL A 349 2.63 20.41 1.58
N ALA A 350 2.90 21.40 2.42
CA ALA A 350 1.98 21.81 3.46
C ALA A 350 2.27 23.23 3.96
N HIS A 351 1.25 23.85 4.54
CA HIS A 351 1.41 24.97 5.45
C HIS A 351 1.13 24.50 6.87
N TRP A 352 1.86 25.07 7.82
CA TRP A 352 1.68 24.77 9.24
C TRP A 352 1.47 26.05 10.02
N ARG A 353 0.73 25.93 11.13
CA ARG A 353 0.55 27.00 12.10
C ARG A 353 0.44 26.41 13.49
N SER A 354 1.03 27.08 14.46
CA SER A 354 0.88 26.79 15.87
C SER A 354 0.31 27.98 16.63
N ASP A 355 -0.38 27.72 17.73
CA ASP A 355 -0.85 28.75 18.67
C ASP A 355 0.28 29.30 19.55
N ARG A 356 1.42 28.61 19.63
CA ARG A 356 2.63 29.02 20.36
C ARG A 356 3.90 28.68 19.56
N PRO A 357 5.03 29.35 19.82
CA PRO A 357 6.26 29.09 19.08
C PRO A 357 6.72 27.63 19.18
N VAL A 358 7.12 27.05 18.04
CA VAL A 358 7.85 25.79 17.96
C VAL A 358 9.26 26.03 17.41
N ALA A 359 10.24 25.30 17.92
CA ALA A 359 11.61 25.38 17.45
C ALA A 359 11.76 24.61 16.13
N ILE A 360 12.42 25.21 15.15
CA ILE A 360 12.76 24.55 13.89
C ILE A 360 14.22 24.10 13.96
N PRO A 361 14.51 22.78 13.89
CA PRO A 361 15.89 22.30 13.89
C PRO A 361 16.65 22.83 12.67
N SER A 362 17.88 23.29 12.88
CA SER A 362 18.74 23.88 11.83
C SER A 362 18.90 22.97 10.62
N GLU A 363 18.97 21.65 10.82
CA GLU A 363 19.12 20.64 9.78
C GLU A 363 17.85 20.39 8.95
N LEU A 364 16.75 21.06 9.31
CA LEU A 364 15.47 21.06 8.59
C LEU A 364 15.08 22.47 8.13
N ALA A 365 15.91 23.50 8.31
CA ALA A 365 15.58 24.89 7.97
C ALA A 365 15.26 25.08 6.48
N ASP A 366 15.90 24.32 5.58
CA ASP A 366 15.63 24.34 4.14
C ASP A 366 14.28 23.69 3.76
N VAL A 367 13.67 22.97 4.69
CA VAL A 367 12.47 22.14 4.47
C VAL A 367 11.29 22.70 5.24
N ILE A 368 11.49 23.15 6.47
CA ILE A 368 10.49 23.82 7.31
C ILE A 368 10.84 25.30 7.30
N VAL A 369 10.23 26.05 6.39
CA VAL A 369 10.54 27.47 6.20
C VAL A 369 9.52 28.31 6.97
N PRO A 370 9.93 29.03 8.03
CA PRO A 370 9.03 29.90 8.76
C PRO A 370 8.62 31.11 7.90
N ILE A 371 7.37 31.53 8.08
CA ILE A 371 6.84 32.80 7.58
C ILE A 371 6.70 33.79 8.75
N VAL A 372 6.25 33.28 9.90
CA VAL A 372 6.35 33.95 11.19
C VAL A 372 7.11 33.00 12.09
N GLU A 373 8.25 33.45 12.62
CA GLU A 373 9.20 32.63 13.37
C GLU A 373 8.50 31.81 14.46
N GLY A 374 8.67 30.49 14.41
CA GLY A 374 8.05 29.53 15.32
C GLY A 374 6.52 29.43 15.29
N ILE A 375 5.79 30.34 14.64
CA ILE A 375 4.32 30.38 14.69
C ILE A 375 3.69 29.80 13.43
N SER A 376 4.23 30.08 12.25
CA SER A 376 3.66 29.55 11.01
C SER A 376 4.67 29.50 9.89
N GLY A 377 4.45 28.63 8.93
CA GLY A 377 5.35 28.49 7.80
C GLY A 377 4.87 27.49 6.75
N ARG A 378 5.81 27.11 5.90
CA ARG A 378 5.62 26.14 4.80
C ARG A 378 6.57 24.97 4.97
N ILE A 379 6.12 23.79 4.54
CA ILE A 379 6.93 22.58 4.43
C ILE A 379 7.18 22.33 2.95
N ILE A 380 8.45 22.21 2.56
CA ILE A 380 8.90 22.13 1.17
C ILE A 380 9.47 20.74 0.90
N ALA A 381 9.02 20.09 -0.17
CA ALA A 381 9.74 18.96 -0.77
C ALA A 381 10.85 19.53 -1.66
N PRO A 382 12.15 19.29 -1.34
CA PRO A 382 13.25 19.84 -2.10
C PRO A 382 13.19 19.42 -3.58
N GLY A 383 13.53 20.34 -4.50
CA GLY A 383 13.56 20.06 -5.94
C GLY A 383 14.39 18.83 -6.32
N SER A 384 15.45 18.55 -5.55
CA SER A 384 16.33 17.38 -5.74
C SER A 384 15.61 16.03 -5.68
N VAL A 385 14.50 15.93 -4.94
CA VAL A 385 13.65 14.72 -4.93
C VAL A 385 12.98 14.53 -6.29
N GLY A 386 12.43 15.61 -6.84
CA GLY A 386 11.80 15.64 -8.16
C GLY A 386 12.79 15.28 -9.26
N THR A 387 13.93 15.98 -9.33
CA THR A 387 14.99 15.74 -10.32
C THR A 387 15.49 14.30 -10.31
N ARG A 388 15.70 13.71 -9.12
CA ARG A 388 16.10 12.30 -9.01
C ARG A 388 15.03 11.37 -9.57
N LEU A 389 13.76 11.60 -9.25
CA LEU A 389 12.66 10.76 -9.76
C LEU A 389 12.48 10.88 -11.28
N GLU A 390 12.67 12.08 -11.83
CA GLU A 390 12.61 12.35 -13.28
C GLU A 390 13.73 11.62 -14.03
N ARG A 391 14.98 11.71 -13.53
CA ARG A 391 16.10 10.94 -14.09
C ARG A 391 15.79 9.44 -14.19
N TYR A 392 15.16 8.86 -13.16
CA TYR A 392 14.80 7.43 -13.22
C TYR A 392 13.57 7.14 -14.07
N ALA A 393 12.71 8.14 -14.33
CA ALA A 393 11.66 8.03 -15.33
C ALA A 393 12.21 8.07 -16.76
N GLU A 394 13.26 8.85 -17.02
CA GLU A 394 13.99 8.86 -18.29
C GLU A 394 14.63 7.50 -18.58
N ILE A 395 15.28 6.88 -17.59
CA ILE A 395 15.81 5.51 -17.73
C ILE A 395 14.67 4.53 -18.05
N ALA A 396 13.51 4.66 -17.41
CA ALA A 396 12.35 3.82 -17.73
C ALA A 396 11.92 4.00 -19.19
N SER A 397 11.85 5.25 -19.67
CA SER A 397 11.50 5.57 -21.05
C SER A 397 12.52 5.00 -22.05
N ALA A 398 13.82 5.08 -21.74
CA ALA A 398 14.87 4.51 -22.57
C ALA A 398 14.76 2.97 -22.67
N ARG A 399 14.42 2.30 -21.55
CA ARG A 399 14.16 0.86 -21.55
C ARG A 399 12.94 0.47 -22.38
N ASP A 400 11.86 1.24 -22.29
CA ASP A 400 10.65 0.99 -23.09
C ASP A 400 10.93 1.16 -24.59
N ALA A 401 11.73 2.17 -24.97
CA ALA A 401 12.18 2.34 -26.34
C ALA A 401 13.04 1.16 -26.83
N ALA A 402 14.04 0.74 -26.03
CA ALA A 402 14.89 -0.41 -26.34
C ALA A 402 14.11 -1.73 -26.42
N LEU A 403 13.06 -1.89 -25.60
CA LEU A 403 12.15 -3.04 -25.67
C LEU A 403 11.36 -3.06 -26.98
N ASN A 404 10.91 -1.90 -27.47
CA ASN A 404 10.22 -1.83 -28.75
C ASN A 404 11.18 -2.17 -29.90
N ASP A 405 12.40 -1.63 -29.90
CA ASP A 405 13.42 -1.96 -30.91
C ASP A 405 13.72 -3.46 -30.96
N ILE A 406 13.99 -4.12 -29.82
CA ILE A 406 14.26 -5.56 -29.83
C ILE A 406 13.02 -6.40 -30.20
N ARG A 407 11.82 -5.92 -29.87
CA ARG A 407 10.57 -6.57 -30.25
C ARG A 407 10.39 -6.55 -31.76
N ASP A 408 10.61 -5.40 -32.39
CA ASP A 408 10.46 -5.24 -33.82
C ASP A 408 11.50 -6.11 -34.55
N ARG A 409 12.77 -6.08 -34.10
CA ARG A 409 13.82 -6.97 -34.63
C ARG A 409 13.49 -8.46 -34.53
N LEU A 410 13.03 -8.94 -33.36
CA LEU A 410 12.66 -10.35 -33.18
C LEU A 410 11.47 -10.72 -34.07
N SER A 411 10.48 -9.84 -34.17
CA SER A 411 9.27 -10.09 -34.96
C SER A 411 9.59 -10.16 -36.46
N THR A 412 10.42 -9.25 -36.96
CA THR A 412 10.94 -9.28 -38.34
C THR A 412 11.73 -10.56 -38.61
N TRP A 413 12.69 -10.89 -37.75
CA TRP A 413 13.49 -12.10 -37.91
C TRP A 413 12.64 -13.38 -37.93
N LEU A 414 11.60 -13.48 -37.09
CA LEU A 414 10.65 -14.61 -37.10
C LEU A 414 9.76 -14.64 -38.35
N ALA A 415 9.49 -13.48 -38.96
CA ALA A 415 8.75 -13.42 -40.22
C ALA A 415 9.61 -13.96 -41.37
N ASP A 416 10.91 -13.67 -41.36
CA ASP A 416 11.85 -14.09 -42.40
C ASP A 416 12.28 -15.55 -42.26
N GLN A 417 12.56 -16.01 -41.03
CA GLN A 417 13.12 -17.34 -40.74
C GLN A 417 12.07 -18.39 -40.36
N GLY A 418 10.81 -17.99 -40.22
CA GLY A 418 9.70 -18.82 -39.78
C GLY A 418 9.61 -19.03 -38.26
N PRO A 419 8.52 -19.67 -37.80
CA PRO A 419 8.29 -19.92 -36.37
C PRO A 419 9.38 -20.79 -35.72
N ARG A 420 9.65 -20.56 -34.43
CA ARG A 420 10.61 -21.35 -33.65
C ARG A 420 9.94 -22.06 -32.48
N PRO A 421 10.37 -23.28 -32.10
CA PRO A 421 9.80 -23.97 -30.95
C PRO A 421 10.06 -23.17 -29.67
N HIS A 422 9.07 -23.14 -28.77
CA HIS A 422 9.17 -22.42 -27.52
C HIS A 422 10.08 -23.19 -26.54
N PRO A 423 11.10 -22.56 -25.95
CA PRO A 423 12.16 -23.28 -25.22
C PRO A 423 11.70 -23.98 -23.94
N ILE A 424 10.57 -23.57 -23.36
CA ILE A 424 9.99 -24.19 -22.15
C ILE A 424 8.78 -25.06 -22.50
N ARG A 425 8.21 -24.90 -23.70
CA ARG A 425 6.97 -25.55 -24.13
C ARG A 425 7.18 -26.03 -25.56
N PRO A 426 7.89 -27.15 -25.76
CA PRO A 426 8.31 -27.59 -27.09
C PRO A 426 7.15 -27.74 -28.09
N ASP A 427 5.96 -28.05 -27.57
CA ASP A 427 4.72 -28.20 -28.36
C ASP A 427 4.11 -26.85 -28.82
N GLU A 428 4.58 -25.73 -28.29
CA GLU A 428 4.18 -24.38 -28.72
C GLU A 428 5.24 -23.78 -29.65
N GLN A 429 4.80 -23.05 -30.68
CA GLN A 429 5.70 -22.27 -31.54
C GLN A 429 5.61 -20.77 -31.20
N ILE A 430 6.74 -20.10 -31.34
CA ILE A 430 6.85 -18.64 -31.27
C ILE A 430 6.76 -18.10 -32.69
N THR A 431 5.66 -17.43 -33.01
CA THR A 431 5.47 -16.76 -34.31
C THR A 431 5.83 -15.27 -34.24
N ALA A 432 6.04 -14.64 -35.40
CA ALA A 432 6.24 -13.19 -35.50
C ALA A 432 5.07 -12.39 -34.90
N ALA A 433 3.83 -12.80 -35.20
CA ALA A 433 2.62 -12.19 -34.66
C ALA A 433 2.52 -12.33 -33.13
N ASP A 434 3.02 -13.42 -32.57
CA ASP A 434 3.10 -13.59 -31.12
C ASP A 434 4.12 -12.63 -30.51
N ALA A 435 5.35 -12.62 -31.03
CA ALA A 435 6.42 -11.76 -30.53
C ALA A 435 6.03 -10.26 -30.56
N ALA A 436 5.39 -9.81 -31.64
CA ALA A 436 4.90 -8.43 -31.79
C ALA A 436 3.86 -8.05 -30.72
N ARG A 437 3.11 -9.01 -30.17
CA ARG A 437 2.13 -8.80 -29.10
C ARG A 437 2.75 -8.81 -27.70
N TRP A 438 4.00 -9.22 -27.54
CA TRP A 438 4.61 -9.34 -26.22
C TRP A 438 4.93 -7.98 -25.60
N ARG A 439 4.28 -7.68 -24.48
CA ARG A 439 4.52 -6.45 -23.70
C ARG A 439 5.53 -6.60 -22.56
N SER A 440 5.85 -7.84 -22.16
CA SER A 440 6.68 -8.10 -20.98
C SER A 440 8.16 -8.29 -21.34
N PRO A 441 9.08 -7.45 -20.82
CA PRO A 441 10.53 -7.63 -21.00
C PRO A 441 11.02 -9.02 -20.56
N ALA A 442 10.37 -9.60 -19.54
CA ALA A 442 10.77 -10.90 -18.99
C ALA A 442 10.65 -12.04 -20.02
N ARG A 443 9.75 -11.94 -21.00
CA ARG A 443 9.64 -12.95 -22.08
C ARG A 443 10.85 -12.92 -22.99
N PHE A 444 11.25 -11.72 -23.44
CA PHE A 444 12.46 -11.53 -24.26
C PHE A 444 13.72 -11.93 -23.49
N ALA A 445 13.79 -11.59 -22.20
CA ALA A 445 14.92 -11.97 -21.36
C ALA A 445 15.03 -13.49 -21.16
N ALA A 446 13.91 -14.20 -20.99
CA ALA A 446 13.88 -15.66 -20.92
C ALA A 446 14.29 -16.30 -22.25
N LEU A 447 13.83 -15.75 -23.38
CA LEU A 447 14.20 -16.21 -24.70
C LEU A 447 15.70 -16.04 -24.99
N ALA A 448 16.25 -14.86 -24.66
CA ALA A 448 17.67 -14.57 -24.75
C ALA A 448 18.54 -15.54 -23.92
N LEU A 449 18.05 -15.96 -22.75
CA LEU A 449 18.73 -16.97 -21.94
C LEU A 449 18.66 -18.37 -22.56
N ALA A 450 17.51 -18.75 -23.11
CA ALA A 450 17.30 -20.07 -23.69
C ALA A 450 18.02 -20.27 -25.03
N TRP A 451 18.13 -19.22 -25.85
CA TRP A 451 18.88 -19.22 -27.10
C TRP A 451 20.34 -18.82 -26.93
N ARG A 452 20.82 -18.74 -25.69
CA ARG A 452 22.23 -18.41 -25.45
C ARG A 452 23.12 -19.51 -26.01
N GLY A 453 24.03 -19.14 -26.91
CA GLY A 453 24.99 -20.06 -27.50
C GLY A 453 24.42 -20.91 -28.64
N SER A 454 23.19 -20.63 -29.09
CA SER A 454 22.72 -21.15 -30.37
C SER A 454 23.36 -20.37 -31.53
N ASP A 455 23.24 -20.96 -32.71
CA ASP A 455 23.63 -20.45 -34.03
C ASP A 455 22.59 -19.48 -34.64
N LEU A 456 21.58 -19.10 -33.87
CA LEU A 456 20.55 -18.17 -34.34
C LEU A 456 21.10 -16.74 -34.38
N GLU A 457 21.02 -16.09 -35.55
CA GLU A 457 21.46 -14.70 -35.76
C GLU A 457 20.88 -13.72 -34.72
N ILE A 458 19.61 -13.89 -34.35
CA ILE A 458 18.90 -13.04 -33.38
C ILE A 458 19.37 -13.23 -31.92
N ALA A 459 20.09 -14.31 -31.61
CA ALA A 459 20.47 -14.65 -30.23
C ALA A 459 21.45 -13.63 -29.63
N GLN A 460 22.42 -13.14 -30.41
CA GLN A 460 23.39 -12.16 -29.94
C GLN A 460 22.75 -10.79 -29.67
N PRO A 461 21.94 -10.19 -30.57
CA PRO A 461 21.17 -8.98 -30.26
C PRO A 461 20.27 -9.12 -29.03
N LEU A 462 19.59 -10.26 -28.87
CA LEU A 462 18.72 -10.53 -27.71
C LEU A 462 19.50 -10.57 -26.39
N GLU A 463 20.64 -11.26 -26.35
CA GLU A 463 21.49 -11.33 -25.15
C GLU A 463 22.14 -9.98 -24.83
N ALA A 464 22.55 -9.21 -25.85
CA ALA A 464 23.08 -7.86 -25.69
C ALA A 464 22.02 -6.92 -25.08
N TRP A 465 20.81 -6.91 -25.65
CA TRP A 465 19.67 -6.18 -25.09
C TRP A 465 19.36 -6.62 -23.66
N ARG A 466 19.31 -7.92 -23.38
CA ARG A 466 19.01 -8.45 -22.04
C ARG A 466 20.01 -7.96 -20.99
N ARG A 467 21.32 -7.93 -21.32
CA ARG A 467 22.36 -7.42 -20.42
C ARG A 467 22.20 -5.93 -20.15
N ALA A 468 21.96 -5.14 -21.19
CA ALA A 468 21.74 -3.70 -21.08
C ALA A 468 20.46 -3.39 -20.28
N ASP A 469 19.34 -4.06 -20.58
CA ASP A 469 18.07 -3.88 -19.86
C ASP A 469 18.22 -4.25 -18.38
N LYS A 470 18.92 -5.35 -18.04
CA LYS A 470 19.16 -5.72 -16.64
C LYS A 470 19.88 -4.60 -15.88
N LEU A 471 20.93 -4.02 -16.46
CA LEU A 471 21.68 -2.93 -15.85
C LEU A 471 20.81 -1.69 -15.64
N LEU A 472 20.10 -1.25 -16.68
CA LEU A 472 19.20 -0.09 -16.62
C LEU A 472 18.05 -0.32 -15.64
N TRP A 473 17.51 -1.54 -15.57
CA TRP A 473 16.46 -1.91 -14.63
C TRP A 473 16.94 -1.81 -13.19
N GLN A 474 18.14 -2.33 -12.89
CA GLN A 474 18.75 -2.18 -11.56
C GLN A 474 18.96 -0.70 -11.23
N GLN A 475 19.55 0.08 -12.12
CA GLN A 475 19.77 1.52 -11.92
C GLN A 475 18.46 2.27 -11.65
N GLN A 476 17.44 2.05 -12.48
CA GLN A 476 16.11 2.63 -12.34
C GLN A 476 15.47 2.26 -10.99
N ALA A 477 15.41 0.98 -10.66
CA ALA A 477 14.70 0.50 -9.48
C ALA A 477 15.38 0.94 -8.18
N HIS A 478 16.70 0.76 -8.07
CA HIS A 478 17.47 1.19 -6.91
C HIS A 478 17.49 2.70 -6.77
N GLY A 479 17.63 3.41 -7.89
CA GLY A 479 17.58 4.86 -7.94
C GLY A 479 16.28 5.42 -7.42
N ARG A 480 15.16 4.94 -7.97
CA ARG A 480 13.81 5.33 -7.56
C ARG A 480 13.56 4.99 -6.10
N ALA A 481 13.92 3.79 -5.64
CA ALA A 481 13.75 3.38 -4.26
C ALA A 481 14.53 4.28 -3.28
N ARG A 482 15.77 4.66 -3.61
CA ARG A 482 16.55 5.61 -2.81
C ARG A 482 15.92 7.01 -2.77
N ALA A 483 15.45 7.51 -3.91
CA ALA A 483 14.80 8.83 -3.97
C ALA A 483 13.51 8.87 -3.13
N LEU A 484 12.66 7.84 -3.26
CA LEU A 484 11.43 7.70 -2.46
C LEU A 484 11.76 7.49 -0.98
N GLY A 485 12.76 6.68 -0.66
CA GLY A 485 13.23 6.44 0.70
C GLY A 485 13.72 7.72 1.37
N HIS A 486 14.53 8.52 0.68
CA HIS A 486 14.99 9.83 1.15
C HIS A 486 13.81 10.77 1.44
N ARG A 487 12.83 10.85 0.53
CA ARG A 487 11.61 11.65 0.75
C ARG A 487 10.82 11.18 1.97
N THR A 488 10.60 9.88 2.11
CA THR A 488 9.86 9.32 3.25
C THR A 488 10.61 9.54 4.56
N ASP A 489 11.93 9.42 4.55
CA ASP A 489 12.77 9.74 5.72
C ASP A 489 12.65 11.22 6.10
N LEU A 490 12.69 12.12 5.11
CA LEU A 490 12.49 13.55 5.34
C LEU A 490 11.14 13.84 6.02
N TRP A 491 10.05 13.22 5.56
CA TRP A 491 8.74 13.37 6.19
C TRP A 491 8.67 12.83 7.61
N ARG A 492 9.40 11.76 7.93
CA ARG A 492 9.51 11.27 9.31
C ARG A 492 10.29 12.23 10.19
N ARG A 493 11.37 12.83 9.68
CA ARG A 493 12.16 13.84 10.42
C ARG A 493 11.34 15.09 10.70
N VAL A 494 10.64 15.62 9.69
CA VAL A 494 9.71 16.75 9.85
C VAL A 494 8.62 16.41 10.86
N ALA A 495 8.00 15.23 10.74
CA ALA A 495 6.98 14.80 11.69
C ALA A 495 7.50 14.70 13.12
N SER A 496 8.64 14.06 13.33
CA SER A 496 9.25 13.95 14.66
C SER A 496 9.61 15.32 15.24
N ALA A 497 10.16 16.23 14.42
CA ALA A 497 10.54 17.56 14.87
C ALA A 497 9.34 18.39 15.34
N LEU A 498 8.25 18.40 14.56
CA LEU A 498 7.08 19.22 14.88
C LEU A 498 6.18 18.58 15.94
N VAL A 499 5.96 17.25 15.88
CA VAL A 499 5.04 16.56 16.80
C VAL A 499 5.60 16.44 18.21
N SER A 500 6.91 16.23 18.36
CA SER A 500 7.53 16.10 19.69
C SER A 500 7.30 17.32 20.58
N GLN A 501 7.09 18.49 19.97
CA GLN A 501 6.89 19.78 20.63
C GLN A 501 5.42 20.12 20.87
N CYS A 502 4.45 19.42 20.27
CA CYS A 502 3.04 19.79 20.36
C CYS A 502 2.26 18.96 21.40
N GLY A 503 1.21 19.57 21.91
CA GLY A 503 0.22 18.94 22.79
C GLY A 503 -0.96 18.37 22.01
N ARG A 504 -1.25 18.91 20.83
CA ARG A 504 -2.36 18.50 19.95
C ARG A 504 -1.96 18.69 18.49
N LEU A 505 -2.32 17.74 17.62
CA LEU A 505 -2.14 17.84 16.17
C LEU A 505 -3.51 17.99 15.50
N VAL A 506 -3.69 19.02 14.69
CA VAL A 506 -4.92 19.28 13.91
C VAL A 506 -4.66 19.00 12.43
N VAL A 507 -5.46 18.11 11.86
CA VAL A 507 -5.45 17.76 10.44
C VAL A 507 -6.86 17.96 9.86
N ASP A 508 -6.96 18.32 8.58
CA ASP A 508 -8.26 18.35 7.91
C ASP A 508 -8.66 16.96 7.36
N ASP A 509 -9.93 16.72 7.07
CA ASP A 509 -10.43 15.46 6.49
C ASP A 509 -10.29 15.35 4.96
N THR A 510 -9.49 16.22 4.32
CA THR A 510 -9.35 16.25 2.85
C THR A 510 -8.96 14.89 2.29
N ASN A 511 -9.83 14.34 1.46
CA ASN A 511 -9.51 13.17 0.65
C ASN A 511 -8.82 13.60 -0.66
N ILE A 512 -7.48 13.53 -0.69
CA ILE A 512 -6.67 13.89 -1.86
C ILE A 512 -7.16 13.16 -3.12
N SER A 513 -7.58 11.90 -3.01
CA SER A 513 -8.08 11.13 -4.17
C SER A 513 -9.40 11.68 -4.71
N ALA A 514 -10.26 12.22 -3.85
CA ALA A 514 -11.50 12.87 -4.26
C ALA A 514 -11.22 14.22 -4.93
N VAL A 515 -10.27 15.00 -4.39
CA VAL A 515 -9.84 16.28 -4.98
C VAL A 515 -9.34 16.09 -6.41
N ILE A 516 -8.53 15.05 -6.64
CA ILE A 516 -8.01 14.72 -7.98
C ILE A 516 -9.15 14.40 -8.95
N ARG A 517 -10.09 13.54 -8.53
CA ARG A 517 -11.22 13.13 -9.37
C ARG A 517 -12.07 14.34 -9.78
N ASN A 518 -12.43 15.19 -8.83
CA ASN A 518 -13.22 16.39 -9.08
C ASN A 518 -12.47 17.38 -9.98
N THR A 519 -11.14 17.47 -9.86
CA THR A 519 -10.33 18.33 -10.74
C THR A 519 -10.39 17.83 -12.19
N MET A 520 -10.28 16.52 -12.42
CA MET A 520 -10.37 15.94 -13.76
C MET A 520 -11.76 16.10 -14.41
N GLU A 521 -12.82 16.05 -13.60
CA GLU A 521 -14.21 16.14 -14.08
C GLU A 521 -14.65 17.58 -14.38
N HIS A 522 -14.11 18.58 -13.68
CA HIS A 522 -14.65 19.95 -13.70
C HIS A 522 -13.68 21.04 -14.16
N THR A 523 -12.41 20.72 -14.44
CA THR A 523 -11.45 21.73 -14.88
C THR A 523 -11.25 21.75 -16.40
N ARG A 524 -11.14 22.96 -16.95
CA ARG A 524 -10.76 23.23 -18.36
C ARG A 524 -9.24 23.35 -18.52
N ILE A 525 -8.45 22.74 -17.63
CA ILE A 525 -6.99 22.86 -17.64
C ILE A 525 -6.42 22.03 -18.81
N PRO A 526 -5.42 22.55 -19.56
CA PRO A 526 -4.73 21.77 -20.58
C PRO A 526 -4.16 20.45 -20.03
N ALA A 527 -4.22 19.38 -20.82
CA ALA A 527 -3.81 18.04 -20.38
C ALA A 527 -2.34 17.99 -19.91
N ASP A 528 -1.46 18.77 -20.54
CA ASP A 528 -0.04 18.80 -20.20
C ASP A 528 0.21 19.43 -18.84
N LEU A 529 -0.49 20.55 -18.56
CA LEU A 529 -0.42 21.20 -17.26
C LEU A 529 -1.00 20.31 -16.16
N GLN A 530 -2.09 19.58 -16.43
CA GLN A 530 -2.62 18.60 -15.49
C GLN A 530 -1.60 17.47 -15.20
N ARG A 531 -0.95 16.92 -16.23
CA ARG A 531 0.11 15.91 -16.07
C ARG A 531 1.29 16.43 -15.24
N GLN A 532 1.67 17.70 -15.41
CA GLN A 532 2.71 18.32 -14.59
C GLN A 532 2.27 18.45 -13.12
N ILE A 533 1.04 18.87 -12.86
CA ILE A 533 0.48 18.97 -11.50
C ILE A 533 0.46 17.59 -10.83
N ASP A 534 -0.04 16.57 -11.53
CA ASP A 534 -0.10 15.20 -11.02
C ASP A 534 1.29 14.65 -10.70
N ARG A 535 2.27 14.87 -11.61
CA ARG A 535 3.66 14.46 -11.40
C ARG A 535 4.28 15.13 -10.18
N ARG A 536 4.11 16.44 -10.03
CA ARG A 536 4.61 17.20 -8.86
C ARG A 536 4.02 16.66 -7.56
N ARG A 537 2.70 16.44 -7.52
CA ARG A 537 2.02 15.82 -6.37
C ARG A 537 2.59 14.45 -6.06
N ASP A 538 2.78 13.59 -7.06
CA ASP A 538 3.28 12.23 -6.85
C ASP A 538 4.73 12.21 -6.35
N HIS A 539 5.55 13.15 -6.83
CA HIS A 539 6.94 13.33 -6.38
C HIS A 539 7.01 13.88 -4.96
N ALA A 540 6.20 14.88 -4.62
CA ALA A 540 6.22 15.52 -3.31
C ALA A 540 5.47 14.70 -2.24
N ALA A 541 4.42 13.98 -2.62
CA ALA A 541 3.59 13.12 -1.78
C ALA A 541 3.11 13.76 -0.46
N PRO A 542 2.32 14.86 -0.52
CA PRO A 542 1.82 15.55 0.68
C PRO A 542 1.00 14.64 1.61
N GLY A 543 0.27 13.67 1.05
CA GLY A 543 -0.42 12.66 1.85
C GLY A 543 0.52 11.82 2.73
N ALA A 544 1.73 11.50 2.25
CA ALA A 544 2.72 10.77 3.02
C ALA A 544 3.29 11.60 4.18
N LEU A 545 3.39 12.93 4.02
CA LEU A 545 3.71 13.84 5.12
C LEU A 545 2.63 13.78 6.20
N ARG A 546 1.35 13.95 5.85
CA ARG A 546 0.25 13.82 6.82
C ARG A 546 0.26 12.47 7.53
N SER A 547 0.40 11.37 6.80
CA SER A 547 0.47 10.03 7.42
C SER A 547 1.66 9.91 8.39
N SER A 548 2.79 10.54 8.08
CA SER A 548 3.96 10.55 8.98
C SER A 548 3.72 11.39 10.23
N MET A 549 3.07 12.55 10.10
CA MET A 549 2.64 13.41 11.22
C MET A 549 1.69 12.66 12.15
N VAL A 550 0.65 12.05 11.60
CA VAL A 550 -0.34 11.27 12.38
C VAL A 550 0.33 10.07 13.06
N ALA A 551 1.19 9.34 12.36
CA ALA A 551 1.89 8.21 12.94
C ALA A 551 2.83 8.62 14.08
N ALA A 552 3.53 9.76 13.94
CA ALA A 552 4.35 10.32 15.02
C ALA A 552 3.46 10.73 16.21
N ALA A 553 2.32 11.38 15.96
CA ALA A 553 1.40 11.80 17.01
C ALA A 553 0.83 10.60 17.77
N THR A 554 0.37 9.56 17.08
CA THR A 554 -0.09 8.32 17.70
C THR A 554 1.00 7.64 18.52
N ARG A 555 2.23 7.58 18.01
CA ARG A 555 3.39 7.00 18.72
C ARG A 555 3.69 7.77 20.01
N ASP A 556 3.65 9.10 19.94
CA ASP A 556 4.02 10.00 21.04
C ASP A 556 2.82 10.31 21.96
N GLY A 557 1.66 9.68 21.71
CA GLY A 557 0.41 9.87 22.45
C GLY A 557 -0.16 11.29 22.34
N VAL A 558 0.19 12.03 21.29
CA VAL A 558 -0.37 13.35 20.98
C VAL A 558 -1.75 13.18 20.33
N PRO A 559 -2.82 13.74 20.91
CA PRO A 559 -4.16 13.69 20.33
C PRO A 559 -4.20 14.29 18.92
N VAL A 560 -4.82 13.56 17.99
CA VAL A 560 -5.06 13.99 16.62
C VAL A 560 -6.52 14.42 16.47
N ILE A 561 -6.74 15.68 16.09
CA ILE A 561 -8.07 16.25 15.84
C ILE A 561 -8.25 16.36 14.34
N VAL A 562 -9.30 15.72 13.84
CA VAL A 562 -9.68 15.82 12.44
C VAL A 562 -10.79 16.86 12.32
N VAL A 563 -10.56 17.91 11.52
CA VAL A 563 -11.55 18.96 11.25
C VAL A 563 -12.10 18.85 9.83
N PRO A 564 -13.35 19.26 9.57
CA PRO A 564 -13.89 19.27 8.21
C PRO A 564 -13.04 20.14 7.28
N ALA A 565 -12.78 19.69 6.06
CA ALA A 565 -12.07 20.46 5.03
C ALA A 565 -12.97 21.46 4.29
N ALA A 566 -14.29 21.31 4.44
CA ALA A 566 -15.28 22.17 3.81
C ALA A 566 -15.02 23.65 4.13
N GLY A 567 -14.93 24.48 3.08
CA GLY A 567 -14.75 25.93 3.18
C GLY A 567 -13.36 26.41 3.62
N LEU A 568 -12.43 25.53 4.06
CA LEU A 568 -11.08 25.93 4.49
C LEU A 568 -10.35 26.77 3.43
N SER A 569 -10.64 26.44 2.18
CA SER A 569 -10.03 27.04 1.02
C SER A 569 -10.96 28.13 0.40
N ARG A 570 -11.94 28.68 1.11
CA ARG A 570 -12.77 29.77 0.55
C ARG A 570 -13.01 30.87 1.57
N ILE A 571 -13.13 30.45 2.82
CA ILE A 571 -13.36 31.30 3.97
C ILE A 571 -12.06 32.03 4.32
N HIS A 572 -12.13 33.35 4.44
CA HIS A 572 -11.04 34.14 4.98
C HIS A 572 -11.06 34.08 6.52
N ALA A 573 -9.98 33.63 7.13
CA ALA A 573 -9.89 33.44 8.59
C ALA A 573 -10.13 34.72 9.40
N GLY A 574 -9.75 35.89 8.85
CA GLY A 574 -9.87 37.15 9.57
C GLY A 574 -11.29 37.71 9.64
N CYS A 575 -12.12 37.51 8.62
CA CYS A 575 -13.46 38.10 8.55
C CYS A 575 -14.60 37.10 8.31
N GLY A 576 -14.32 35.81 8.17
CA GLY A 576 -15.33 34.76 7.92
C GLY A 576 -15.94 34.76 6.51
N TYR A 577 -15.73 35.81 5.70
CA TYR A 577 -16.27 35.90 4.34
C TYR A 577 -15.81 34.74 3.43
N GLU A 578 -16.78 34.09 2.77
CA GLU A 578 -16.54 32.99 1.82
C GLU A 578 -16.35 33.51 0.39
N ASN A 579 -15.11 33.46 -0.10
CA ASN A 579 -14.74 33.95 -1.42
C ASN A 579 -15.17 32.97 -2.53
N ARG A 580 -15.65 33.50 -3.65
CA ARG A 580 -15.98 32.70 -4.85
C ARG A 580 -14.74 32.03 -5.43
N VAL A 581 -14.90 30.80 -5.94
CA VAL A 581 -13.82 29.93 -6.46
C VAL A 581 -13.01 30.58 -7.59
N GLU A 582 -13.61 31.49 -8.34
CA GLU A 582 -13.00 32.14 -9.51
C GLU A 582 -11.83 33.07 -9.14
N SER A 583 -11.88 33.67 -7.95
CA SER A 583 -10.82 34.53 -7.40
C SER A 583 -9.46 33.85 -7.23
N ARG A 584 -9.44 32.51 -7.28
CA ARG A 584 -8.26 31.66 -7.03
C ARG A 584 -7.50 31.19 -8.26
N ARG A 585 -8.12 31.20 -9.44
CA ARG A 585 -7.65 30.37 -10.56
C ARG A 585 -6.25 30.73 -11.09
N ARG A 586 -5.64 31.85 -10.66
CA ARG A 586 -4.31 32.28 -11.10
C ARG A 586 -3.41 32.96 -10.05
N ARG A 587 -3.91 33.27 -8.84
CA ARG A 587 -3.16 34.10 -7.87
C ARG A 587 -2.85 33.30 -6.59
N ARG A 588 -1.58 33.33 -6.17
CA ARG A 588 -1.11 32.72 -4.90
C ARG A 588 -1.72 33.43 -3.69
N LYS A 589 -1.91 34.75 -3.77
CA LYS A 589 -2.61 35.54 -2.76
C LYS A 589 -3.99 35.97 -3.29
N ILE A 590 -4.99 35.96 -2.42
CA ILE A 590 -6.37 36.32 -2.74
C ILE A 590 -6.70 37.64 -2.05
N ILE A 591 -7.39 38.53 -2.73
CA ILE A 591 -8.01 39.71 -2.12
C ILE A 591 -9.39 39.28 -1.62
N CYS A 592 -9.63 39.39 -0.31
CA CYS A 592 -10.92 39.03 0.27
C CYS A 592 -12.00 40.04 -0.17
N ALA A 593 -13.08 39.55 -0.77
CA ALA A 593 -14.17 40.45 -1.21
C ALA A 593 -14.98 41.06 -0.04
N GLY A 594 -14.93 40.45 1.15
CA GLY A 594 -15.62 40.98 2.33
C GLY A 594 -14.87 42.10 3.05
N CYS A 595 -13.54 42.00 3.17
CA CYS A 595 -12.74 42.96 3.96
C CYS A 595 -11.61 43.65 3.18
N GLY A 596 -11.45 43.36 1.89
CA GLY A 596 -10.42 43.93 1.02
C GLY A 596 -8.98 43.46 1.29
N ARG A 597 -8.72 42.70 2.35
CA ARG A 597 -7.35 42.26 2.70
C ARG A 597 -6.83 41.22 1.73
N THR A 598 -5.55 41.34 1.39
CA THR A 598 -4.81 40.32 0.63
C THR A 598 -4.26 39.27 1.57
N TYR A 599 -4.52 37.98 1.32
CA TYR A 599 -4.10 36.90 2.20
C TYR A 599 -3.65 35.66 1.41
N ASP A 600 -2.86 34.81 2.06
CA ASP A 600 -2.54 33.48 1.56
C ASP A 600 -3.64 32.49 1.99
N PRO A 601 -4.34 31.85 1.03
CA PRO A 601 -5.43 30.93 1.33
C PRO A 601 -5.04 29.75 2.23
N ASP A 602 -3.84 29.21 2.07
CA ASP A 602 -3.43 28.00 2.77
C ASP A 602 -3.01 28.35 4.21
N LEU A 603 -2.39 29.51 4.43
CA LEU A 603 -2.18 30.04 5.79
C LEU A 603 -3.51 30.38 6.49
N SER A 604 -4.45 30.98 5.76
CA SER A 604 -5.82 31.21 6.28
C SER A 604 -6.50 29.90 6.66
N ALA A 605 -6.34 28.84 5.87
CA ALA A 605 -6.87 27.52 6.19
C ALA A 605 -6.31 27.00 7.53
N THR A 606 -5.01 27.10 7.78
CA THR A 606 -4.43 26.65 9.07
C THR A 606 -4.98 27.41 10.27
N ALA A 607 -5.27 28.71 10.13
CA ALA A 607 -5.91 29.50 11.19
C ALA A 607 -7.36 29.04 11.47
N LEU A 608 -8.13 28.77 10.41
CA LEU A 608 -9.49 28.20 10.54
C LEU A 608 -9.47 26.81 11.18
N MET A 609 -8.47 25.99 10.87
CA MET A 609 -8.30 24.67 11.47
C MET A 609 -8.09 24.76 12.98
N LEU A 610 -7.23 25.67 13.46
CA LEU A 610 -7.04 25.91 14.89
C LEU A 610 -8.33 26.40 15.55
N ALA A 611 -9.05 27.34 14.93
CA ALA A 611 -10.33 27.82 15.44
C ALA A 611 -11.38 26.69 15.55
N ARG A 612 -11.48 25.83 14.53
CA ARG A 612 -12.39 24.66 14.53
C ARG A 612 -12.01 23.63 15.61
N ALA A 613 -10.72 23.44 15.86
CA ALA A 613 -10.24 22.50 16.88
C ALA A 613 -10.44 23.02 18.32
N ALA A 614 -10.58 24.34 18.50
CA ALA A 614 -10.90 24.97 19.77
C ALA A 614 -12.40 24.89 20.10
N GLN A 615 -13.26 24.72 19.10
CA GLN A 615 -14.70 24.51 19.32
C GLN A 615 -14.93 23.10 19.90
N PRO A 616 -15.87 22.94 20.86
CA PRO A 616 -16.29 21.62 21.30
C PRO A 616 -16.82 20.83 20.10
N PRO A 617 -16.64 19.50 20.05
CA PRO A 617 -17.19 18.70 18.97
C PRO A 617 -18.70 18.91 18.93
N VAL A 618 -19.19 19.50 17.84
CA VAL A 618 -20.63 19.54 17.55
C VAL A 618 -21.06 18.09 17.42
N GLN A 619 -21.88 17.60 18.35
CA GLN A 619 -22.44 16.26 18.24
C GLN A 619 -23.22 16.19 16.92
N PRO A 620 -22.97 15.15 16.09
CA PRO A 620 -23.57 15.02 14.77
C PRO A 620 -25.09 14.90 14.81
#